data_AF-A0A3P6DEA1-F1
#
_entry.id   AF-A0A3P6DEA1-F1
#
_cell.length_a   1.000
_cell.length_b   1.000
_cell.length_c   1.000
_cell.angle_alpha   90.00
_cell.angle_beta   90.00
_cell.angle_gamma   90.00
#
_symmetry.space_group_name_H-M   'P 1'
#
loop_
_entity.id
_entity.type
_entity.pdbx_description
1 polymer ?
#
loop_
_entity_poly.entity_id
_entity_poly.type
_entity_poly.pdbx_seq_one_letter_code
_entity_poly.pdbx_strand_id
1 'polypeptide(L)'
;MIPTLLTVFIFFIIAFIAAPPVDIDGIREPVSGSLLYGNNIISGAIIPTSAAIGFCIFTRSGKLHPLMNGYTTVVLMKIVLFFFLLGVACCYMGREWELSFRLGMRPLIAVAYSAPVAAATAVFLIYPIGQGSFF
;
A
#
# COMPACT_ATOMS: atom_id res chain seq x y z
N MET A 1 -4.12 -14.69 3.05
CA MET A 1 -4.61 -13.75 4.09
C MET A 1 -3.55 -13.50 5.15
N ILE A 2 -3.20 -14.50 5.97
CA ILE A 2 -2.33 -14.32 7.14
C ILE A 2 -0.93 -13.78 6.79
N PRO A 3 -0.14 -14.39 5.88
CA PRO A 3 1.19 -13.88 5.59
C PRO A 3 1.14 -12.50 4.93
N THR A 4 0.19 -12.28 4.01
CA THR A 4 0.07 -11.03 3.27
C THR A 4 -0.33 -9.85 4.17
N LEU A 5 -1.31 -10.04 5.07
CA LEU A 5 -1.75 -8.98 5.98
C LEU A 5 -0.73 -8.69 7.08
N LEU A 6 -0.04 -9.71 7.58
CA LEU A 6 0.99 -9.54 8.61
C LEU A 6 2.17 -8.75 8.04
N THR A 7 2.60 -9.06 6.81
CA THR A 7 3.63 -8.29 6.11
C THR A 7 3.22 -6.82 5.92
N VAL A 8 1.99 -6.56 5.48
CA VAL A 8 1.44 -5.21 5.32
C VAL A 8 1.44 -4.44 6.64
N PHE A 9 0.96 -5.07 7.72
CA PHE A 9 0.84 -4.42 9.01
C PHE A 9 2.20 -4.05 9.62
N ILE A 10 3.17 -4.96 9.55
CA ILE A 10 4.53 -4.71 10.03
C ILE A 10 5.17 -3.55 9.25
N PHE A 11 5.07 -3.56 7.92
CA PHE A 11 5.66 -2.50 7.10
C PHE A 11 4.96 -1.16 7.29
N PHE A 12 3.64 -1.15 7.46
CA PHE A 12 2.88 0.06 7.77
C PHE A 12 3.38 0.69 9.08
N ILE A 13 3.52 -0.09 10.15
CA ILE A 13 4.00 0.40 11.46
C ILE A 13 5.43 0.95 11.35
N ILE A 14 6.34 0.19 10.74
CA ILE A 14 7.74 0.61 10.63
C ILE A 14 7.86 1.88 9.79
N ALA A 15 7.14 1.98 8.67
CA ALA A 15 7.17 3.14 7.81
C ALA A 15 6.56 4.38 8.48
N PHE A 16 5.41 4.22 9.15
CA PHE A 16 4.75 5.33 9.84
C PHE A 16 5.63 5.93 10.95
N ILE A 17 6.43 5.10 11.62
CA ILE A 17 7.33 5.56 12.69
C ILE A 17 8.63 6.14 12.11
N ALA A 18 9.30 5.41 11.22
CA ALA A 18 10.72 5.65 10.93
C ALA A 18 11.06 5.85 9.44
N ALA A 19 10.08 6.04 8.55
CA ALA A 19 10.37 6.28 7.14
C ALA A 19 11.15 7.60 6.93
N PRO A 20 12.26 7.59 6.17
CA PRO A 20 12.93 8.81 5.74
C PRO A 20 12.03 9.66 4.82
N PRO A 21 12.30 10.96 4.68
CA PRO A 21 11.62 11.83 3.72
C PRO A 21 11.67 11.29 2.28
N VAL A 22 10.57 11.44 1.55
CA VAL A 22 10.39 10.90 0.19
C VAL A 22 10.06 12.04 -0.76
N ASP A 23 10.75 12.08 -1.90
CA ASP A 23 10.46 12.98 -3.01
C ASP A 23 9.25 12.46 -3.79
N ILE A 24 8.10 13.06 -3.53
CA ILE A 24 6.82 12.62 -4.06
C ILE A 24 6.70 13.04 -5.54
N ASP A 25 6.98 14.29 -5.87
CA ASP A 25 6.82 14.83 -7.23
C ASP A 25 8.00 14.50 -8.17
N GLY A 26 9.12 13.99 -7.64
CA GLY A 26 10.33 13.75 -8.44
C GLY A 26 11.07 15.03 -8.82
N ILE A 27 10.75 16.14 -8.14
CA ILE A 27 11.34 17.47 -8.32
C ILE A 27 12.49 17.75 -7.35
N ARG A 28 12.93 16.72 -6.60
CA ARG A 28 13.98 16.79 -5.58
C ARG A 28 13.56 17.54 -4.32
N GLU A 29 12.27 17.57 -4.01
CA GLU A 29 11.71 18.16 -2.79
C GLU A 29 11.17 17.05 -1.87
N PRO A 30 11.97 16.60 -0.87
CA PRO A 30 11.57 15.51 -0.01
C PRO A 30 10.52 15.95 1.02
N VAL A 31 9.39 15.26 1.03
CA VAL A 31 8.32 15.45 2.01
C VAL A 31 8.58 14.53 3.21
N SER A 32 8.36 15.02 4.42
CA SER A 32 8.44 14.22 5.65
C SER A 32 7.08 13.66 6.03
N GLY A 33 7.02 12.34 6.27
CA GLY A 33 5.77 11.63 6.55
C GLY A 33 5.74 10.91 7.90
N SER A 34 6.89 10.66 8.53
CA SER A 34 7.00 9.77 9.69
C SER A 34 7.03 10.51 11.03
N LEU A 35 6.65 9.81 12.09
CA LEU A 35 6.62 10.35 13.45
C LEU A 35 8.00 10.83 13.93
N LEU A 36 9.07 10.08 13.62
CA LEU A 36 10.44 10.46 13.99
C LEU A 36 10.96 11.70 13.26
N TYR A 37 10.37 12.07 12.12
CA TYR A 37 10.73 13.26 11.36
C TYR A 37 9.77 14.44 11.60
N GLY A 38 9.16 14.51 12.78
CA GLY A 38 8.43 15.69 13.26
C GLY A 38 6.93 15.71 12.97
N ASN A 39 6.35 14.60 12.50
CA ASN A 39 4.91 14.51 12.28
C ASN A 39 4.17 14.02 13.53
N ASN A 40 2.87 14.32 13.64
CA ASN A 40 1.98 13.81 14.68
C ASN A 40 1.03 12.75 14.07
N ILE A 41 0.05 12.24 14.84
CA ILE A 41 -0.87 11.20 14.33
C ILE A 41 -1.73 11.71 13.15
N ILE A 42 -2.01 13.01 13.08
CA ILE A 42 -2.83 13.64 12.04
C ILE A 42 -2.00 13.97 10.80
N SER A 43 -0.79 14.48 10.98
CA SER A 43 0.12 14.84 9.88
C SER A 43 1.03 13.69 9.43
N GLY A 44 1.07 12.60 10.20
CA GLY A 44 1.79 11.39 9.86
C GLY A 44 1.14 10.72 8.66
N ALA A 45 1.91 10.52 7.61
CA ALA A 45 1.44 9.89 6.39
C ALA A 45 2.55 9.05 5.79
N ILE A 46 2.14 7.94 5.21
CA ILE A 46 3.00 7.16 4.35
C ILE A 46 2.97 7.82 2.98
N ILE A 47 4.12 8.34 2.54
CA ILE A 47 4.22 9.09 1.28
C ILE A 47 4.24 8.09 0.10
N PRO A 48 3.48 8.34 -0.97
CA PRO A 48 3.45 7.49 -2.14
C PRO A 48 4.77 7.53 -2.93
N THR A 49 4.87 6.69 -3.96
CA THR A 49 6.11 6.55 -4.72
C THR A 49 6.33 7.75 -5.64
N SER A 50 7.59 8.17 -5.77
CA SER A 50 7.98 9.29 -6.62
C SER A 50 7.41 9.20 -8.05
N ALA A 51 6.85 10.31 -8.55
CA ALA A 51 6.34 10.41 -9.91
C ALA A 51 7.41 10.12 -10.98
N ALA A 52 8.70 10.30 -10.66
CA ALA A 52 9.83 9.93 -11.52
C ALA A 52 9.92 8.42 -11.81
N ILE A 53 9.25 7.57 -11.03
CA ILE A 53 9.26 6.11 -11.17
C ILE A 53 8.09 5.63 -12.07
N GLY A 54 7.02 6.43 -12.18
CA GLY A 54 5.81 6.08 -12.95
C GLY A 54 5.21 4.71 -12.56
N PHE A 55 4.74 3.95 -13.56
CA PHE A 55 4.12 2.64 -13.34
C PHE A 55 5.12 1.48 -13.12
N CYS A 56 6.43 1.70 -13.21
CA CYS A 56 7.43 0.63 -13.24
C CYS A 56 7.36 -0.31 -12.01
N ILE A 57 7.37 -1.62 -12.24
CA ILE A 57 7.37 -2.66 -11.19
C ILE A 57 8.84 -2.89 -10.76
N PHE A 58 9.34 -2.08 -9.83
CA PHE A 58 10.71 -2.26 -9.34
C PHE A 58 10.81 -3.46 -8.39
N THR A 59 11.26 -4.59 -8.92
CA THR A 59 11.73 -5.73 -8.13
C THR A 59 13.21 -5.53 -7.82
N ARG A 60 13.53 -4.84 -6.72
CA ARG A 60 14.81 -4.95 -6.00
C ARG A 60 16.07 -5.18 -6.86
N SER A 61 16.53 -4.18 -7.63
CA SER A 61 17.91 -4.18 -8.14
C SER A 61 18.32 -2.78 -8.60
N GLY A 62 19.14 -2.11 -7.80
CA GLY A 62 19.68 -0.79 -8.15
C GLY A 62 20.13 -0.02 -6.92
N LYS A 63 21.42 -0.12 -6.59
CA LYS A 63 22.08 0.85 -5.71
C LYS A 63 22.24 2.16 -6.50
N LEU A 64 21.23 3.03 -6.50
CA LEU A 64 21.41 4.39 -7.03
C LEU A 64 21.15 5.37 -5.88
N HIS A 65 22.12 6.24 -5.64
CA HIS A 65 22.19 7.38 -4.70
C HIS A 65 21.36 7.33 -3.37
N PRO A 66 22.04 7.21 -2.20
CA PRO A 66 21.42 7.21 -0.87
C PRO A 66 20.71 8.51 -0.44
N LEU A 67 20.89 9.64 -1.16
CA LEU A 67 20.50 10.96 -0.67
C LEU A 67 19.19 11.52 -1.23
N MET A 68 18.65 10.98 -2.33
CA MET A 68 17.56 11.64 -3.07
C MET A 68 16.38 10.74 -3.43
N ASN A 69 16.36 9.51 -2.93
CA ASN A 69 15.23 8.60 -3.11
C ASN A 69 15.27 7.62 -1.95
N GLY A 70 14.25 7.65 -1.09
CA GLY A 70 14.03 6.68 -0.02
C GLY A 70 13.67 5.30 -0.58
N TYR A 71 14.55 4.72 -1.42
CA TYR A 71 14.33 3.53 -2.23
C TYR A 71 13.84 2.32 -1.43
N THR A 72 14.21 2.22 -0.15
CA THR A 72 13.73 1.12 0.72
C THR A 72 12.25 1.30 1.07
N THR A 73 11.77 2.51 1.34
CA THR A 73 10.36 2.76 1.72
C THR A 73 9.45 2.82 0.49
N VAL A 74 9.93 3.40 -0.61
CA VAL A 74 9.20 3.58 -1.87
C VAL A 74 8.88 2.24 -2.55
N VAL A 75 9.85 1.31 -2.59
CA VAL A 75 9.61 -0.05 -3.10
C VAL A 75 8.71 -0.84 -2.14
N LEU A 76 8.83 -0.61 -0.82
CA LEU A 76 7.97 -1.21 0.19
C LEU A 76 6.52 -0.80 0.02
N MET A 77 6.21 0.46 -0.30
CA MET A 77 4.81 0.93 -0.37
C MET A 77 4.00 0.32 -1.50
N LYS A 78 4.61 0.18 -2.68
CA LYS A 78 3.96 -0.48 -3.81
C LYS A 78 3.68 -1.95 -3.49
N ILE A 79 4.65 -2.64 -2.87
CA ILE A 79 4.50 -4.04 -2.42
C ILE A 79 3.43 -4.14 -1.32
N VAL A 80 3.44 -3.26 -0.32
CA VAL A 80 2.43 -3.23 0.75
C VAL A 80 1.03 -3.04 0.17
N LEU A 81 0.85 -2.16 -0.81
CA LEU A 81 -0.43 -1.94 -1.47
C LEU A 81 -0.90 -3.17 -2.26
N PHE A 82 -0.02 -3.80 -3.04
CA PHE A 82 -0.34 -5.04 -3.75
C PHE A 82 -0.65 -6.20 -2.79
N PHE A 83 0.09 -6.33 -1.69
CA PHE A 83 -0.14 -7.37 -0.68
C PHE A 83 -1.40 -7.10 0.15
N PHE A 84 -1.77 -5.83 0.35
CA PHE A 84 -3.02 -5.44 0.98
C PHE A 84 -4.21 -5.78 0.08
N LEU A 85 -4.16 -5.40 -1.20
CA LEU A 85 -5.22 -5.74 -2.17
C LEU A 85 -5.34 -7.26 -2.35
N LEU A 86 -4.24 -8.01 -2.43
CA LEU A 86 -4.29 -9.46 -2.52
C LEU A 86 -4.83 -10.12 -1.23
N GLY A 87 -4.46 -9.57 -0.07
CA GLY A 87 -4.94 -10.03 1.23
C GLY A 87 -6.43 -9.79 1.46
N VAL A 88 -6.91 -8.59 1.11
CA VAL A 88 -8.29 -8.12 1.31
C VAL A 88 -9.22 -8.64 0.20
N ALA A 89 -8.86 -8.46 -1.07
CA ALA A 89 -9.74 -8.78 -2.18
C ALA A 89 -9.83 -10.29 -2.45
N CYS A 90 -8.70 -11.00 -2.44
CA CYS A 90 -8.69 -12.42 -2.82
C CYS A 90 -8.89 -13.34 -1.61
N CYS A 91 -8.21 -13.07 -0.48
CA CYS A 91 -8.23 -14.01 0.64
C CYS A 91 -9.28 -13.72 1.72
N TYR A 92 -9.57 -12.45 2.04
CA TYR A 92 -10.54 -12.14 3.10
C TYR A 92 -11.98 -12.36 2.60
N MET A 93 -12.33 -11.85 1.42
CA MET A 93 -13.63 -12.10 0.79
C MET A 93 -13.89 -13.60 0.57
N GLY A 94 -12.88 -14.33 0.09
CA GLY A 94 -12.97 -15.79 -0.09
C GLY A 94 -13.14 -16.55 1.24
N ARG A 95 -12.57 -16.05 2.34
CA ARG A 95 -12.74 -16.63 3.67
C ARG A 95 -14.15 -16.42 4.23
N GLU A 96 -14.74 -15.24 4.05
CA GLU A 96 -16.13 -14.96 4.46
C GLU A 96 -17.12 -15.87 3.74
N TRP A 97 -16.85 -16.12 2.45
CA TRP A 97 -17.57 -17.10 1.65
C TRP A 97 -17.36 -18.51 2.23
N GLU A 98 -16.12 -18.99 2.35
CA GLU A 98 -15.80 -20.34 2.85
C GLU A 98 -16.41 -20.64 4.23
N LEU A 99 -16.39 -19.68 5.15
CA LEU A 99 -17.01 -19.81 6.47
C LEU A 99 -18.55 -19.94 6.37
N SER A 100 -19.17 -19.16 5.48
CA SER A 100 -20.62 -19.23 5.23
C SER A 100 -21.02 -20.62 4.71
N PHE A 101 -20.23 -21.23 3.82
CA PHE A 101 -20.48 -22.60 3.35
C PHE A 101 -20.31 -23.64 4.44
N ARG A 102 -19.26 -23.52 5.27
CA ARG A 102 -19.01 -24.46 6.39
C ARG A 102 -20.13 -24.42 7.44
N LEU A 103 -20.75 -23.27 7.64
CA LEU A 103 -21.87 -23.08 8.59
C LEU A 103 -23.25 -23.27 7.95
N GLY A 104 -23.35 -23.57 6.65
CA GLY A 104 -24.62 -23.68 5.93
C GLY A 104 -25.42 -22.38 5.87
N MET A 105 -24.75 -21.23 6.02
CA MET A 105 -25.36 -19.89 6.00
C MET A 105 -25.48 -19.36 4.57
N ARG A 106 -26.38 -18.40 4.36
CA ARG A 106 -26.52 -17.72 3.06
C ARG A 106 -25.26 -16.89 2.75
N PRO A 107 -24.62 -17.02 1.57
CA PRO A 107 -23.30 -16.44 1.29
C PRO A 107 -23.31 -14.95 0.90
N LEU A 108 -24.28 -14.17 1.38
CA LEU A 108 -24.45 -12.76 0.98
C LEU A 108 -23.45 -11.81 1.64
N ILE A 109 -22.77 -12.24 2.71
CA ILE A 109 -21.78 -11.44 3.44
C ILE A 109 -20.59 -11.10 2.53
N ALA A 110 -20.09 -12.07 1.76
CA ALA A 110 -19.01 -11.86 0.81
C ALA A 110 -19.40 -10.87 -0.31
N VAL A 111 -20.67 -10.89 -0.72
CA VAL A 111 -21.19 -9.96 -1.74
C VAL A 111 -21.21 -8.53 -1.20
N ALA A 112 -21.70 -8.31 0.02
CA ALA A 112 -21.67 -6.98 0.63
C ALA A 112 -20.22 -6.48 0.82
N TYR A 113 -19.29 -7.37 1.19
CA TYR A 113 -17.87 -7.04 1.35
C TYR A 113 -17.17 -6.66 0.04
N SER A 114 -17.73 -7.01 -1.12
CA SER A 114 -17.16 -6.62 -2.41
C SER A 114 -17.21 -5.12 -2.69
N ALA A 115 -18.16 -4.39 -2.09
CA ALA A 115 -18.28 -2.94 -2.26
C ALA A 115 -17.07 -2.16 -1.71
N PRO A 116 -16.65 -2.31 -0.43
CA PRO A 116 -15.46 -1.63 0.07
C PRO A 116 -14.17 -2.12 -0.60
N VAL A 117 -14.11 -3.39 -1.03
CA VAL A 117 -12.99 -3.93 -1.79
C VAL A 117 -12.86 -3.22 -3.13
N ALA A 118 -13.97 -3.03 -3.85
CA ALA A 118 -14.00 -2.30 -5.12
C ALA A 118 -13.63 -0.81 -4.96
N ALA A 119 -14.06 -0.18 -3.87
CA ALA A 119 -13.66 1.20 -3.57
C ALA A 119 -12.14 1.30 -3.32
N ALA A 120 -11.57 0.37 -2.55
CA ALA A 120 -10.14 0.34 -2.29
C ALA A 120 -9.32 0.06 -3.57
N THR A 121 -9.75 -0.88 -4.42
CA THR A 121 -9.06 -1.15 -5.71
C THR A 121 -9.14 0.05 -6.65
N ALA A 122 -10.25 0.78 -6.65
CA ALA A 122 -10.40 1.97 -7.47
C ALA A 122 -9.39 3.06 -7.10
N VAL A 123 -9.28 3.39 -5.80
CA VAL A 123 -8.38 4.45 -5.32
C VAL A 123 -6.92 4.03 -5.42
N PHE A 124 -6.59 2.82 -4.99
CA PHE A 124 -5.20 2.39 -4.84
C PHE A 124 -4.58 1.82 -6.13
N LEU A 125 -5.38 1.43 -7.12
CA LEU A 125 -4.88 0.78 -8.34
C LEU A 125 -5.42 1.42 -9.61
N ILE A 126 -6.74 1.59 -9.75
CA ILE A 126 -7.33 2.09 -11.01
C ILE A 126 -6.96 3.56 -11.26
N TYR A 127 -7.04 4.41 -10.23
CA TYR A 127 -6.72 5.83 -10.35
C TYR A 127 -5.24 6.08 -10.72
N PRO A 128 -4.26 5.45 -10.04
CA PRO A 128 -2.86 5.51 -10.47
C PRO A 128 -2.58 5.02 -11.89
N ILE A 129 -3.29 3.97 -12.34
CA ILE A 129 -3.17 3.49 -13.73
C ILE A 129 -3.65 4.56 -14.70
N GLY A 130 -4.77 5.22 -14.40
CA GLY A 130 -5.31 6.30 -15.24
C GLY A 130 -4.42 7.54 -15.30
N GLN A 131 -3.67 7.84 -14.24
CA GLN A 131 -2.73 8.96 -14.17
C GLN A 131 -1.31 8.61 -14.67
N GLY A 132 -1.01 7.33 -14.91
CA GLY A 132 0.32 6.87 -15.35
C GLY A 132 1.39 6.86 -14.24
N SER A 133 0.99 7.15 -13.00
CA SER A 133 1.87 7.21 -11.83
C SER A 133 1.10 6.90 -10.55
N PHE A 134 1.79 6.41 -9.52
CA PHE A 134 1.25 6.15 -8.18
C PHE A 134 1.40 7.35 -7.23
N PHE A 135 1.69 8.54 -7.77
CA PHE A 135 1.74 9.80 -7.05
C PHE A 135 0.38 10.19 -6.46
#